data_AF-A0A0S4LFH5-F1
#
_entry.id   AF-A0A0S4LFH5-F1
#
_cell.length_a   1.000
_cell.length_b   1.000
_cell.length_c   1.000
_cell.angle_alpha   90.00
_cell.angle_beta   90.00
_cell.angle_gamma   90.00
#
_symmetry.space_group_name_H-M   'P 1'
#
loop_
_entity.id
_entity.type
_entity.pdbx_description
1 polymer ?
#
loop_
_entity_poly.entity_id
_entity_poly.type
_entity_poly.pdbx_seq_one_letter_code
_entity_poly.pdbx_strand_id
1 'polypeptide(L)'
;MRRAKAAIGFMLIVGCLSITITAQADDSLIPANMVYIGYVPSVMGLDGGEPATASNSSAAYSQRNRTPASTFHDESPAHMVFLDPYLIDKYEVSNKNYKDFIKLTGHSAPAYWDDPRLNRPELPVVGVSWNDARTYCEYVSKRLPTEAEWEKAARGPHGNLYPWGNDFDPARANFGKTHEATMPVDSYPDGVSFYGLHHMAGNVFEWVSDWYDPRFYSRLEPMVNPTGPPKPVWIGGTGTYVDFLTLDEKRVIRGGSWIAPEATLRATHRFWNHPSNNSYGVGLGFRCAKSAPSEIELQIRQAHTTALMEMGREHFVEAQEAVARGLSIDPKHAELQELRLMIERAKKP
;
A
#
# COMPACT_ATOMS: atom_id res chain seq x y z
N MET A 1 84.17 -45.16 -0.56
CA MET A 1 83.30 -45.22 -1.75
C MET A 1 82.00 -44.48 -1.46
N ARG A 2 81.85 -43.25 -1.95
CA ARG A 2 80.58 -42.51 -1.96
C ARG A 2 80.52 -41.70 -3.25
N ARG A 3 79.61 -42.05 -4.14
CA ARG A 3 79.16 -41.21 -5.25
C ARG A 3 77.63 -41.21 -5.25
N ALA A 4 77.10 -40.01 -5.40
CA ALA A 4 75.69 -39.65 -5.35
C ALA A 4 74.86 -40.31 -6.46
N LYS A 5 73.57 -40.50 -6.18
CA LYS A 5 72.51 -40.53 -7.18
C LYS A 5 71.34 -39.68 -6.69
N ALA A 6 70.90 -38.77 -7.54
CA ALA A 6 69.72 -37.94 -7.38
C ALA A 6 68.45 -38.76 -7.61
N ALA A 7 67.37 -38.46 -6.89
CA ALA A 7 66.03 -38.95 -7.17
C ALA A 7 65.07 -37.76 -7.14
N ILE A 8 64.43 -37.51 -8.27
CA ILE A 8 63.39 -36.50 -8.48
C ILE A 8 62.05 -37.17 -8.14
N GLY A 9 61.37 -36.70 -7.10
CA GLY A 9 60.04 -37.15 -6.71
C GLY A 9 58.96 -36.28 -7.36
N PHE A 10 58.08 -36.90 -8.14
CA PHE A 10 56.88 -36.29 -8.70
C PHE A 10 55.75 -36.34 -7.66
N MET A 11 55.28 -35.18 -7.19
CA MET A 11 54.18 -35.07 -6.23
C MET A 11 52.89 -34.77 -7.00
N LEU A 12 51.97 -35.74 -7.03
CA LEU A 12 50.63 -35.59 -7.60
C LEU A 12 49.75 -34.80 -6.62
N ILE A 13 49.33 -33.60 -7.02
CA ILE A 13 48.35 -32.78 -6.30
C ILE A 13 46.96 -33.19 -6.79
N VAL A 14 46.19 -33.87 -5.93
CA VAL A 14 44.76 -34.12 -6.15
C VAL A 14 44.00 -32.94 -5.57
N GLY A 15 43.50 -32.06 -6.45
CA GLY A 15 42.62 -30.96 -6.07
C GLY A 15 41.19 -31.44 -5.89
N CYS A 16 40.72 -31.55 -4.64
CA CYS A 16 39.30 -31.64 -4.33
C CYS A 16 38.66 -30.26 -4.50
N LEU A 17 37.94 -30.03 -5.59
CA LEU A 17 37.03 -28.89 -5.72
C LEU A 17 35.76 -29.19 -4.90
N SER A 18 35.68 -28.64 -3.70
CA SER A 18 34.44 -28.63 -2.92
C SER A 18 33.51 -27.57 -3.51
N ILE A 19 32.50 -28.00 -4.27
CA ILE A 19 31.38 -27.13 -4.67
C ILE A 19 30.52 -26.94 -3.43
N THR A 20 30.70 -25.84 -2.72
CA THR A 20 29.72 -25.36 -1.73
C THR A 20 28.51 -24.84 -2.50
N ILE A 21 27.46 -25.66 -2.56
CA ILE A 21 26.12 -25.22 -2.93
C ILE A 21 25.63 -24.36 -1.74
N THR A 22 25.73 -23.05 -1.86
CA THR A 22 25.03 -22.13 -0.96
C THR A 22 23.55 -22.30 -1.22
N ALA A 23 22.81 -22.83 -0.24
CA ALA A 23 21.36 -22.83 -0.23
C ALA A 23 20.90 -21.38 -0.41
N GLN A 24 20.30 -21.08 -1.57
CA GLN A 24 19.65 -19.81 -1.83
C GLN A 24 18.47 -19.74 -0.87
N ALA A 25 18.51 -18.80 0.08
CA ALA A 25 17.34 -18.48 0.88
C ALA A 25 16.20 -18.21 -0.10
N ASP A 26 15.07 -18.85 0.11
CA ASP A 26 13.84 -18.58 -0.63
C ASP A 26 13.38 -17.17 -0.23
N ASP A 27 14.01 -16.15 -0.83
CA ASP A 27 13.62 -14.75 -0.68
C ASP A 27 12.25 -14.64 -1.34
N SER A 28 11.21 -14.77 -0.52
CA SER A 28 9.82 -14.59 -0.95
C SER A 28 9.72 -13.28 -1.74
N LEU A 29 9.17 -13.37 -2.96
CA LEU A 29 9.00 -12.21 -3.85
C LEU A 29 8.18 -11.08 -3.21
N ILE A 30 7.37 -11.41 -2.20
CA ILE A 30 6.61 -10.48 -1.39
C ILE A 30 7.22 -10.47 0.02
N PRO A 31 7.91 -9.39 0.42
CA PRO A 31 8.40 -9.26 1.78
C PRO A 31 7.27 -9.38 2.81
N ALA A 32 7.52 -10.03 3.95
CA ALA A 32 6.49 -10.29 4.98
C ALA A 32 5.80 -9.02 5.53
N ASN A 33 6.44 -7.85 5.42
CA ASN A 33 5.90 -6.57 5.84
C ASN A 33 5.19 -5.78 4.71
N MET A 34 5.04 -6.37 3.52
CA MET A 34 4.35 -5.78 2.38
C MET A 34 3.18 -6.66 1.94
N VAL A 35 2.25 -6.03 1.24
CA VAL A 35 1.08 -6.67 0.67
C VAL A 35 1.11 -6.44 -0.85
N TYR A 36 0.88 -7.51 -1.61
CA TYR A 36 0.72 -7.43 -3.05
C TYR A 36 -0.70 -6.98 -3.42
N ILE A 37 -0.77 -5.96 -4.29
CA ILE A 37 -2.01 -5.44 -4.85
C ILE A 37 -2.00 -5.71 -6.34
N GLY A 38 -2.76 -6.72 -6.76
CA GLY A 38 -2.81 -7.19 -8.14
C GLY A 38 -3.57 -6.28 -9.11
N TYR A 39 -3.55 -6.69 -10.38
CA TYR A 39 -4.26 -6.03 -11.48
C TYR A 39 -5.77 -6.20 -11.31
N VAL A 40 -6.41 -5.19 -10.73
CA VAL A 40 -7.86 -5.10 -10.58
C VAL A 40 -8.24 -3.63 -10.74
N PRO A 41 -9.15 -3.28 -11.67
CA PRO A 41 -9.68 -1.93 -11.75
C PRO A 41 -10.33 -1.55 -10.42
N SER A 42 -10.12 -0.32 -9.97
CA SER A 42 -10.73 0.20 -8.75
C SER A 42 -11.45 1.51 -9.03
N VAL A 43 -12.56 1.73 -8.33
CA VAL A 43 -13.26 3.02 -8.33
C VAL A 43 -12.57 3.94 -7.32
N MET A 44 -12.02 5.04 -7.82
CA MET A 44 -11.41 6.12 -7.03
C MET A 44 -12.40 7.27 -6.88
N GLY A 45 -12.49 7.85 -5.68
CA GLY A 45 -13.43 8.90 -5.35
C GLY A 45 -14.85 8.44 -5.03
N LEU A 46 -15.74 9.42 -4.84
CA LEU A 46 -17.17 9.26 -4.59
C LEU A 46 -17.99 10.16 -5.51
N ASP A 47 -19.18 9.70 -5.88
CA ASP A 47 -20.14 10.57 -6.56
C ASP A 47 -20.83 11.51 -5.55
N GLY A 48 -21.07 12.76 -5.98
CA GLY A 48 -21.89 13.71 -5.22
C GLY A 48 -23.35 13.22 -5.16
N GLY A 49 -23.98 13.24 -3.98
CA GLY A 49 -25.34 12.73 -3.80
C GLY A 49 -26.45 13.57 -4.46
N GLU A 50 -27.00 13.11 -5.59
CA GLU A 50 -28.43 12.98 -6.02
C GLU A 50 -28.65 13.15 -7.55
N PRO A 51 -29.71 12.59 -8.15
CA PRO A 51 -30.11 11.19 -8.26
C PRO A 51 -29.82 10.62 -9.67
N ALA A 52 -29.80 9.29 -9.76
CA ALA A 52 -29.56 8.53 -10.99
C ALA A 52 -30.35 9.04 -12.20
N THR A 53 -29.65 9.54 -13.21
CA THR A 53 -30.13 9.47 -14.59
C THR A 53 -29.10 8.72 -15.45
N ALA A 54 -29.46 7.47 -15.74
CA ALA A 54 -28.97 6.61 -16.81
C ALA A 54 -27.45 6.32 -16.88
N SER A 55 -27.04 5.21 -16.26
CA SER A 55 -26.54 4.02 -17.02
C SER A 55 -26.09 2.92 -16.06
N ASN A 56 -26.71 1.74 -16.17
CA ASN A 56 -26.27 0.40 -15.74
C ASN A 56 -25.46 0.21 -14.43
N SER A 57 -25.49 1.11 -13.47
CA SER A 57 -24.93 0.87 -12.14
C SER A 57 -25.94 0.12 -11.28
N SER A 58 -25.49 -0.97 -10.66
CA SER A 58 -26.36 -1.78 -9.79
C SER A 58 -26.89 -0.94 -8.61
N ALA A 59 -28.13 -1.18 -8.19
CA ALA A 59 -28.73 -0.47 -7.05
C ALA A 59 -27.89 -0.55 -5.76
N ALA A 60 -27.04 -1.58 -5.63
CA ALA A 60 -26.09 -1.75 -4.53
C ALA A 60 -24.93 -0.75 -4.56
N TYR A 61 -24.49 -0.29 -5.74
CA TYR A 61 -23.47 0.77 -5.88
C TYR A 61 -24.05 2.14 -5.47
N SER A 62 -25.25 2.45 -5.94
CA SER A 62 -25.90 3.76 -5.71
C SER A 62 -26.25 4.03 -4.25
N GLN A 63 -26.52 3.01 -3.43
CA GLN A 63 -26.79 3.19 -2.00
C GLN A 63 -25.52 3.38 -1.16
N ARG A 64 -24.36 2.84 -1.59
CA ARG A 64 -23.11 2.83 -0.81
C ARG A 64 -22.27 4.10 -0.96
N ASN A 65 -22.42 4.81 -2.08
CA ASN A 65 -21.56 5.94 -2.45
C ASN A 65 -22.21 7.32 -2.25
N ARG A 66 -23.29 7.42 -1.48
CA ARG A 66 -23.96 8.71 -1.25
C ARG A 66 -23.19 9.54 -0.22
N THR A 67 -22.78 10.74 -0.63
CA THR A 67 -22.16 11.74 0.25
C THR A 67 -23.20 12.27 1.26
N PRO A 68 -22.90 12.31 2.57
CA PRO A 68 -23.61 13.17 3.51
C PRO A 68 -23.47 14.63 3.06
N ALA A 69 -24.54 15.40 3.18
CA ALA A 69 -24.79 16.66 2.46
C ALA A 69 -23.91 17.88 2.86
N SER A 70 -22.66 17.71 3.30
CA SER A 70 -21.83 18.85 3.71
C SER A 70 -20.30 18.73 3.58
N THR A 71 -19.72 17.75 2.90
CA THR A 71 -18.27 17.50 3.02
C THR A 71 -17.50 17.33 1.71
N PHE A 72 -16.49 18.20 1.53
CA PHE A 72 -15.31 18.15 0.64
C PHE A 72 -15.57 17.90 -0.86
N HIS A 73 -15.60 18.99 -1.65
CA HIS A 73 -15.92 18.99 -3.09
C HIS A 73 -14.89 18.28 -3.98
N ASP A 74 -13.73 17.88 -3.46
CA ASP A 74 -12.59 17.36 -4.20
C ASP A 74 -12.43 15.82 -4.15
N GLU A 75 -13.34 15.12 -3.46
CA GLU A 75 -13.46 13.65 -3.48
C GLU A 75 -14.22 13.13 -4.73
N SER A 76 -14.80 14.03 -5.53
CA SER A 76 -15.71 13.73 -6.65
C SER A 76 -15.17 14.17 -8.01
N PRO A 77 -15.63 13.57 -9.13
CA PRO A 77 -16.55 12.42 -9.20
C PRO A 77 -15.83 11.08 -8.97
N ALA A 78 -16.61 10.01 -8.74
CA ALA A 78 -16.07 8.66 -8.79
C ALA A 78 -15.66 8.32 -10.22
N HIS A 79 -14.50 7.69 -10.39
CA HIS A 79 -13.96 7.34 -11.70
C HIS A 79 -13.13 6.06 -11.65
N MET A 80 -13.00 5.39 -12.81
CA MET A 80 -12.22 4.15 -12.92
C MET A 80 -10.73 4.45 -13.01
N VAL A 81 -9.94 3.73 -12.21
CA VAL A 81 -8.49 3.77 -12.23
C VAL A 81 -7.93 2.36 -12.49
N PHE A 82 -6.94 2.30 -13.37
CA PHE A 82 -6.19 1.10 -13.70
C PHE A 82 -4.77 1.26 -13.16
N LEU A 83 -4.37 0.36 -12.27
CA LEU A 83 -3.05 0.38 -11.65
C LEU A 83 -2.30 -0.88 -12.02
N ASP A 84 -1.03 -0.72 -12.40
CA ASP A 84 -0.08 -1.81 -12.47
C ASP A 84 0.05 -2.46 -11.09
N PRO A 85 0.39 -3.76 -11.02
CA PRO A 85 0.59 -4.41 -9.74
C PRO A 85 1.72 -3.77 -8.92
N TYR A 86 1.50 -3.60 -7.63
CA TYR A 86 2.48 -3.03 -6.72
C TYR A 86 2.44 -3.72 -5.36
N LEU A 87 3.52 -3.54 -4.60
CA LEU A 87 3.65 -3.89 -3.20
C LEU A 87 3.48 -2.62 -2.37
N ILE A 88 2.77 -2.70 -1.26
CA ILE A 88 2.63 -1.60 -0.31
C ILE A 88 2.84 -2.10 1.11
N ASP A 89 3.46 -1.28 1.96
CA ASP A 89 3.72 -1.64 3.35
C ASP A 89 2.42 -1.93 4.10
N LYS A 90 2.41 -3.06 4.80
CA LYS A 90 1.27 -3.51 5.62
C LYS A 90 0.95 -2.51 6.74
N TYR A 91 1.99 -1.84 7.23
CA TYR A 91 2.00 -0.95 8.37
C TYR A 91 2.58 0.41 7.98
N GLU A 92 2.22 1.45 8.71
CA GLU A 92 2.95 2.72 8.71
C GLU A 92 4.43 2.48 9.11
N VAL A 93 5.33 3.36 8.66
CA VAL A 93 6.74 3.27 9.08
C VAL A 93 6.85 3.50 10.58
N SER A 94 7.37 2.52 11.32
CA SER A 94 7.53 2.63 12.77
C SER A 94 8.76 3.44 13.17
N ASN A 95 8.74 4.01 14.38
CA ASN A 95 9.90 4.67 14.97
C ASN A 95 11.13 3.75 15.04
N LYS A 96 10.93 2.44 15.27
CA LYS A 96 12.03 1.46 15.23
C LYS A 96 12.76 1.49 13.89
N ASN A 97 12.01 1.36 12.79
CA ASN A 97 12.61 1.31 11.46
C ASN A 97 13.21 2.68 11.07
N TYR A 98 12.54 3.78 11.44
CA TYR A 98 13.04 5.12 11.19
C TYR A 98 14.31 5.45 11.99
N LYS A 99 14.43 4.93 13.21
CA LYS A 99 15.64 5.06 14.04
C LYS A 99 16.85 4.40 13.39
N ASP A 100 16.67 3.23 12.76
CA ASP A 100 17.75 2.56 12.02
C ASP A 100 18.20 3.41 10.82
N PHE A 101 17.25 4.03 10.11
CA PHE A 101 17.54 4.98 9.03
C PHE A 101 18.36 6.19 9.52
N ILE A 102 17.94 6.86 10.60
CA ILE A 102 18.70 7.98 11.20
C ILE A 102 20.12 7.54 11.55
N LYS A 103 20.25 6.40 12.22
CA LYS A 103 21.55 5.89 12.69
C LYS A 103 22.51 5.57 11.55
N LEU A 104 22.00 5.03 10.44
CA LEU A 104 22.82 4.56 9.32
C LEU A 104 23.16 5.66 8.32
N THR A 105 22.29 6.66 8.16
CA THR A 105 22.46 7.72 7.15
C THR A 105 22.93 9.05 7.75
N GLY A 106 22.75 9.25 9.05
CA GLY A 106 22.96 10.55 9.71
C GLY A 106 21.83 11.56 9.43
N HIS A 107 20.68 11.10 8.93
CA HIS A 107 19.50 11.96 8.70
C HIS A 107 19.02 12.59 10.01
N SER A 108 18.49 13.83 9.92
CA SER A 108 17.99 14.56 11.09
C SER A 108 16.80 13.83 11.74
N ALA A 109 16.71 13.93 13.07
CA ALA A 109 15.55 13.42 13.79
C ALA A 109 14.26 14.18 13.38
N PRO A 110 13.11 13.52 13.28
CA PRO A 110 11.83 14.15 13.02
C PRO A 110 11.42 15.15 14.10
N ALA A 111 10.43 15.98 13.80
CA ALA A 111 9.77 16.76 14.83
C ALA A 111 9.15 15.83 15.89
N TYR A 112 9.12 16.28 17.14
CA TYR A 112 8.56 15.54 18.28
C TYR A 112 9.28 14.21 18.63
N TRP A 113 10.47 13.96 18.07
CA TRP A 113 11.25 12.76 18.37
C TRP A 113 11.57 12.61 19.87
N ASP A 114 11.72 13.71 20.61
CA ASP A 114 11.98 13.67 22.05
C ASP A 114 10.71 13.48 22.91
N ASP A 115 9.51 13.42 22.31
CA ASP A 115 8.27 13.13 23.04
C ASP A 115 8.12 11.61 23.26
N PRO A 116 8.24 11.11 24.51
CA PRO A 116 8.16 9.67 24.80
C PRO A 116 6.78 9.05 24.54
N ARG A 117 5.75 9.87 24.33
CA ARG A 117 4.41 9.40 23.95
C ARG A 117 4.32 9.07 22.46
N LEU A 118 5.20 9.65 21.64
CA LEU A 118 5.18 9.54 20.18
C LEU A 118 6.37 8.76 19.61
N ASN A 119 7.45 8.59 20.37
CA ASN A 119 8.68 7.93 19.90
C ASN A 119 8.93 6.53 20.52
N ARG A 120 7.88 5.76 20.79
CA ARG A 120 8.07 4.34 21.15
C ARG A 120 8.31 3.50 19.89
N PRO A 121 9.16 2.45 19.95
CA PRO A 121 9.58 1.69 18.76
C PRO A 121 8.46 1.16 17.86
N GLU A 122 7.35 0.74 18.47
CA GLU A 122 6.18 0.14 17.82
C GLU A 122 5.18 1.15 17.24
N LEU A 123 5.29 2.43 17.61
CA LEU A 123 4.43 3.50 17.13
C LEU A 123 4.88 3.97 15.74
N PRO A 124 3.96 4.52 14.92
CA PRO A 124 4.35 5.16 13.67
C PRO A 124 5.26 6.35 13.94
N VAL A 125 6.23 6.56 13.06
CA VAL A 125 7.00 7.81 13.03
C VAL A 125 6.08 8.96 12.64
N VAL A 126 6.17 10.05 13.39
CA VAL A 126 5.44 11.29 13.14
C VAL A 126 6.42 12.45 13.04
N GLY A 127 5.92 13.62 12.62
CA GLY A 127 6.76 14.81 12.61
C GLY A 127 7.73 14.84 11.43
N VAL A 128 7.39 14.16 10.32
CA VAL A 128 8.23 14.02 9.13
C VAL A 128 7.67 14.87 7.99
N SER A 129 8.56 15.55 7.27
CA SER A 129 8.19 16.24 6.03
C SER A 129 7.99 15.24 4.89
N TRP A 130 7.40 15.68 3.79
CA TRP A 130 7.27 14.85 2.59
C TRP A 130 8.64 14.42 2.05
N ASN A 131 9.64 15.31 2.14
CA ASN A 131 11.01 15.00 1.72
C ASN A 131 11.68 13.95 2.61
N ASP A 132 11.43 13.98 3.93
CA ASP A 132 11.92 12.97 4.86
C ASP A 132 11.30 11.60 4.54
N ALA A 133 9.98 11.58 4.33
CA ALA A 133 9.23 10.38 3.98
C ALA A 133 9.72 9.76 2.66
N ARG A 134 9.89 10.59 1.62
CA ARG A 134 10.45 10.15 0.33
C ARG A 134 11.86 9.59 0.49
N THR A 135 12.74 10.33 1.18
CA THR A 135 14.15 9.93 1.37
C THR A 135 14.26 8.62 2.13
N TYR A 136 13.42 8.40 3.15
CA TYR A 136 13.35 7.12 3.84
C TYR A 136 12.92 5.99 2.89
N CYS A 137 11.85 6.19 2.11
CA CYS A 137 11.38 5.15 1.19
C CYS A 137 12.45 4.80 0.15
N GLU A 138 13.17 5.79 -0.38
CA GLU A 138 14.31 5.59 -1.29
C GLU A 138 15.44 4.80 -0.62
N TYR A 139 15.77 5.13 0.64
CA TYR A 139 16.77 4.41 1.44
C TYR A 139 16.45 2.91 1.57
N VAL A 140 15.17 2.54 1.74
CA VAL A 140 14.74 1.13 1.78
C VAL A 140 14.42 0.54 0.40
N SER A 141 14.86 1.17 -0.70
CA SER A 141 14.64 0.74 -2.09
C SER A 141 13.14 0.61 -2.46
N LYS A 142 12.34 1.55 -1.95
CA LYS A 142 10.91 1.73 -2.18
C LYS A 142 10.66 3.17 -2.67
N ARG A 143 9.39 3.59 -2.69
CA ARG A 143 8.91 4.95 -2.96
C ARG A 143 7.68 5.24 -2.10
N LEU A 144 7.22 6.50 -2.08
CA LEU A 144 5.87 6.77 -1.59
C LEU A 144 4.82 6.15 -2.55
N PRO A 145 3.68 5.67 -2.04
CA PRO A 145 2.57 5.27 -2.90
C PRO A 145 2.01 6.50 -3.64
N THR A 146 1.38 6.29 -4.79
CA THR A 146 0.52 7.32 -5.36
C THR A 146 -0.77 7.44 -4.57
N GLU A 147 -1.49 8.56 -4.71
CA GLU A 147 -2.80 8.75 -4.09
C GLU A 147 -3.77 7.62 -4.49
N ALA A 148 -3.73 7.23 -5.76
CA ALA A 148 -4.57 6.17 -6.30
C ALA A 148 -4.20 4.78 -5.78
N GLU A 149 -2.90 4.48 -5.66
CA GLU A 149 -2.43 3.26 -5.03
C GLU A 149 -2.91 3.18 -3.58
N TRP A 150 -2.68 4.24 -2.81
CA TRP A 150 -3.11 4.30 -1.41
C TRP A 150 -4.62 4.08 -1.27
N GLU A 151 -5.43 4.76 -2.08
CA GLU A 151 -6.89 4.63 -2.01
C GLU A 151 -7.37 3.23 -2.41
N LYS A 152 -6.80 2.61 -3.46
CA LYS A 152 -7.11 1.22 -3.81
C LYS A 152 -6.76 0.27 -2.67
N ALA A 153 -5.58 0.42 -2.07
CA ALA A 153 -5.12 -0.43 -0.97
C ALA A 153 -6.01 -0.30 0.28
N ALA A 154 -6.59 0.89 0.51
CA ALA A 154 -7.55 1.12 1.58
C ALA A 154 -8.93 0.51 1.25
N ARG A 155 -9.50 0.82 0.08
CA ARG A 155 -10.90 0.53 -0.26
C ARG A 155 -11.16 -0.91 -0.72
N GLY A 156 -10.14 -1.58 -1.24
CA GLY A 156 -10.35 -2.84 -1.95
C GLY A 156 -11.01 -2.67 -3.32
N PRO A 157 -11.20 -3.77 -4.07
CA PRO A 157 -11.75 -3.74 -5.42
C PRO A 157 -13.23 -3.32 -5.48
N HIS A 158 -13.94 -3.38 -4.34
CA HIS A 158 -15.35 -3.02 -4.24
C HIS A 158 -15.61 -1.55 -3.88
N GLY A 159 -14.55 -0.76 -3.64
CA GLY A 159 -14.70 0.67 -3.34
C GLY A 159 -15.32 0.95 -1.97
N ASN A 160 -14.90 0.23 -0.91
CA ASN A 160 -15.46 0.43 0.43
C ASN A 160 -15.21 1.84 0.96
N LEU A 161 -16.17 2.41 1.70
CA LEU A 161 -16.04 3.76 2.29
C LEU A 161 -14.90 3.85 3.32
N TYR A 162 -14.77 2.82 4.16
CA TYR A 162 -13.72 2.61 5.15
C TYR A 162 -12.93 1.35 4.81
N PRO A 163 -11.72 1.15 5.35
CA PRO A 163 -10.91 -0.03 5.04
C PRO A 163 -11.62 -1.36 5.28
N TRP A 164 -12.43 -1.43 6.34
CA TRP A 164 -13.17 -2.61 6.75
C TRP A 164 -14.57 -2.76 6.15
N GLY A 165 -15.08 -1.76 5.42
CA GLY A 165 -16.45 -1.81 4.89
C GLY A 165 -17.09 -0.43 4.72
N ASN A 166 -18.42 -0.41 4.59
CA ASN A 166 -19.17 0.83 4.35
C ASN A 166 -19.77 1.42 5.64
N ASP A 167 -19.91 0.60 6.68
CA ASP A 167 -20.45 1.03 7.95
C ASP A 167 -19.31 1.55 8.84
N PHE A 168 -19.50 2.75 9.38
CA PHE A 168 -18.57 3.32 10.33
C PHE A 168 -18.58 2.52 11.63
N ASP A 169 -17.39 2.20 12.15
CA ASP A 169 -17.19 1.50 13.41
C ASP A 169 -16.03 2.17 14.17
N PRO A 170 -16.30 2.91 15.26
CA PRO A 170 -15.27 3.63 16.00
C PRO A 170 -14.29 2.70 16.72
N ALA A 171 -14.63 1.41 16.93
CA ALA A 171 -13.76 0.45 17.57
C ALA A 171 -12.61 -0.03 16.66
N ARG A 172 -12.62 0.34 15.37
CA ARG A 172 -11.68 -0.14 14.34
C ARG A 172 -10.57 0.85 13.97
N ALA A 173 -10.55 2.04 14.55
CA ALA A 173 -9.56 3.06 14.23
C ALA A 173 -9.20 3.93 15.45
N ASN A 174 -8.02 4.54 15.42
CA ASN A 174 -7.61 5.57 16.36
C ASN A 174 -7.82 6.96 15.75
N PHE A 175 -8.76 7.75 16.26
CA PHE A 175 -9.11 9.07 15.74
C PHE A 175 -9.74 9.95 16.82
N GLY A 176 -9.94 11.25 16.56
CA GLY A 176 -10.74 12.14 17.39
C GLY A 176 -10.30 12.24 18.86
N LYS A 177 -9.03 11.94 19.16
CA LYS A 177 -8.45 11.82 20.51
C LYS A 177 -9.08 10.72 21.36
N THR A 178 -9.49 9.61 20.73
CA THR A 178 -9.89 8.37 21.44
C THR A 178 -8.75 7.87 22.33
N HIS A 179 -7.51 8.09 21.90
CA HIS A 179 -6.30 7.95 22.69
C HIS A 179 -5.54 9.29 22.77
N GLU A 180 -4.66 9.43 23.76
CA GLU A 180 -3.83 10.63 23.94
C GLU A 180 -2.63 10.72 22.97
N ALA A 181 -2.42 9.69 22.13
CA ALA A 181 -1.32 9.58 21.19
C ALA A 181 -1.65 8.59 20.04
N THR A 182 -0.67 8.34 19.17
CA THR A 182 -0.70 7.24 18.21
C THR A 182 -0.72 5.88 18.92
N MET A 183 -1.18 4.86 18.20
CA MET A 183 -1.22 3.47 18.65
C MET A 183 -0.19 2.64 17.87
N PRO A 184 0.21 1.46 18.39
CA PRO A 184 1.14 0.58 17.68
C PRO A 184 0.69 0.30 16.26
N VAL A 185 1.64 0.24 15.32
CA VAL A 185 1.31 0.13 13.89
C VAL A 185 0.56 -1.16 13.54
N ASP A 186 0.59 -2.17 14.40
CA ASP A 186 -0.10 -3.46 14.23
C ASP A 186 -1.39 -3.61 15.06
N SER A 187 -1.82 -2.55 15.77
CA SER A 187 -3.09 -2.56 16.50
C SER A 187 -4.31 -2.53 15.55
N TYR A 188 -5.52 -2.66 16.12
CA TYR A 188 -6.79 -2.74 15.40
C TYR A 188 -6.81 -3.81 14.28
N PRO A 189 -6.63 -5.11 14.62
CA PRO A 189 -6.66 -6.19 13.62
C PRO A 189 -8.03 -6.30 12.90
N ASP A 190 -9.11 -5.84 13.51
CA ASP A 190 -10.44 -5.81 12.89
C ASP A 190 -10.66 -4.57 12.00
N GLY A 191 -9.74 -3.60 12.03
CA GLY A 191 -9.73 -2.39 11.21
C GLY A 191 -8.92 -2.51 9.92
N VAL A 192 -8.43 -3.70 9.58
CA VAL A 192 -7.61 -3.90 8.39
C VAL A 192 -8.40 -3.71 7.09
N SER A 193 -7.70 -3.25 6.05
CA SER A 193 -8.28 -3.13 4.73
C SER A 193 -8.66 -4.48 4.11
N PHE A 194 -9.38 -4.46 2.99
CA PHE A 194 -9.60 -5.65 2.19
C PHE A 194 -8.29 -6.40 1.87
N TYR A 195 -7.15 -5.73 1.74
CA TYR A 195 -5.88 -6.39 1.44
C TYR A 195 -5.07 -6.73 2.70
N GLY A 196 -5.55 -6.39 3.90
CA GLY A 196 -4.89 -6.69 5.17
C GLY A 196 -3.92 -5.61 5.66
N LEU A 197 -4.03 -4.38 5.12
CA LEU A 197 -3.25 -3.24 5.60
C LEU A 197 -3.88 -2.66 6.86
N HIS A 198 -3.07 -2.36 7.87
CA HIS A 198 -3.51 -1.72 9.11
C HIS A 198 -3.52 -0.20 8.97
N HIS A 199 -4.33 0.46 9.80
CA HIS A 199 -4.37 1.93 9.95
C HIS A 199 -4.50 2.71 8.63
N MET A 200 -5.16 2.14 7.63
CA MET A 200 -5.56 2.91 6.44
C MET A 200 -6.65 3.95 6.76
N ALA A 201 -7.16 3.96 7.99
CA ALA A 201 -8.04 5.00 8.53
C ALA A 201 -7.61 5.32 9.98
N GLY A 202 -7.22 6.56 10.24
CA GLY A 202 -6.80 7.05 11.54
C GLY A 202 -5.32 6.81 11.81
N ASN A 203 -4.95 6.84 13.09
CA ASN A 203 -3.58 6.80 13.59
C ASN A 203 -2.73 7.98 13.11
N VAL A 204 -2.17 7.96 11.91
CA VAL A 204 -1.49 9.13 11.33
C VAL A 204 -1.98 9.41 9.91
N PHE A 205 -2.01 10.69 9.53
CA PHE A 205 -2.11 11.03 8.13
C PHE A 205 -0.87 10.51 7.42
N GLU A 206 -1.04 10.06 6.19
CA GLU A 206 0.06 9.48 5.42
C GLU A 206 0.37 10.32 4.20
N TRP A 207 1.65 10.68 4.05
CA TRP A 207 2.16 11.26 2.81
C TRP A 207 2.03 10.28 1.65
N VAL A 208 1.56 10.79 0.51
CA VAL A 208 1.61 10.10 -0.79
C VAL A 208 2.43 10.92 -1.78
N SER A 209 2.72 10.35 -2.95
CA SER A 209 3.62 10.96 -3.94
C SER A 209 3.04 12.23 -4.58
N ASP A 210 1.72 12.34 -4.64
CA ASP A 210 1.02 13.20 -5.57
C ASP A 210 1.02 14.67 -5.13
N TRP A 211 1.13 15.58 -6.10
CA TRP A 211 0.77 16.97 -5.90
C TRP A 211 -0.75 17.08 -5.74
N TYR A 212 -1.21 17.96 -4.85
CA TYR A 212 -2.63 18.17 -4.62
C TYR A 212 -3.22 19.13 -5.66
N ASP A 213 -4.31 18.72 -6.29
CA ASP A 213 -5.20 19.57 -7.09
C ASP A 213 -6.65 19.17 -6.79
N PRO A 214 -7.48 20.09 -6.27
CA PRO A 214 -8.88 19.80 -5.95
C PRO A 214 -9.71 19.46 -7.18
N ARG A 215 -9.23 19.79 -8.39
CA ARG A 215 -9.91 19.52 -9.67
C ARG A 215 -9.36 18.28 -10.37
N PHE A 216 -8.40 17.57 -9.76
CA PHE A 216 -7.72 16.44 -10.39
C PHE A 216 -8.72 15.38 -10.89
N TYR A 217 -9.71 15.03 -10.06
CA TYR A 217 -10.70 13.98 -10.31
C TYR A 217 -11.70 14.37 -11.41
N SER A 218 -11.95 15.66 -11.62
CA SER A 218 -12.91 16.14 -12.62
C SER A 218 -12.41 16.00 -14.07
N ARG A 219 -11.17 15.53 -14.27
CA ARG A 219 -10.62 15.24 -15.59
C ARG A 219 -11.07 13.84 -16.01
N LEU A 220 -12.18 13.79 -16.74
CA LEU A 220 -12.85 12.55 -17.14
C LEU A 220 -12.09 11.85 -18.27
N GLU A 221 -11.11 11.03 -17.92
CA GLU A 221 -10.57 9.94 -18.74
C GLU A 221 -10.23 8.78 -17.79
N PRO A 222 -10.40 7.50 -18.21
CA PRO A 222 -9.86 6.38 -17.45
C PRO A 222 -8.39 6.61 -17.13
N MET A 223 -8.04 6.68 -15.84
CA MET A 223 -6.67 6.99 -15.44
C MET A 223 -5.86 5.70 -15.32
N VAL A 224 -4.84 5.56 -16.16
CA VAL A 224 -3.86 4.48 -16.06
C VAL A 224 -2.66 5.00 -15.26
N ASN A 225 -2.39 4.41 -14.11
CA ASN A 225 -1.30 4.78 -13.20
C ASN A 225 -1.22 6.30 -12.92
N PRO A 226 -2.31 6.96 -12.45
CA PRO A 226 -2.27 8.38 -12.13
C PRO A 226 -1.25 8.68 -11.03
N THR A 227 -0.53 9.79 -11.20
CA THR A 227 0.55 10.26 -10.31
C THR A 227 0.30 11.72 -9.86
N GLY A 228 -0.95 12.17 -9.94
CA GLY A 228 -1.32 13.56 -9.70
C GLY A 228 -0.92 14.48 -10.85
N PRO A 229 -1.08 15.81 -10.70
CA PRO A 229 -0.58 16.77 -11.67
C PRO A 229 0.96 16.76 -11.66
N PRO A 230 1.62 16.96 -12.82
CA PRO A 230 3.08 16.84 -12.92
C PRO A 230 3.84 17.97 -12.18
N LYS A 231 3.14 19.06 -11.84
CA LYS A 231 3.66 20.22 -11.13
C LYS A 231 2.61 20.68 -10.11
N PRO A 232 3.04 21.34 -9.02
CA PRO A 232 2.11 21.93 -8.07
C PRO A 232 1.20 22.93 -8.79
N VAL A 233 -0.08 22.90 -8.45
CA VAL A 233 -1.08 23.81 -9.01
C VAL A 233 -1.27 24.95 -8.02
N TRP A 234 -1.31 26.18 -8.54
CA TRP A 234 -1.62 27.34 -7.73
C TRP A 234 -3.10 27.34 -7.37
N ILE A 235 -3.41 27.23 -6.08
CA ILE A 235 -4.77 27.19 -5.54
C ILE A 235 -4.96 28.45 -4.70
N GLY A 236 -5.54 29.51 -5.28
CA GLY A 236 -6.01 30.67 -4.54
C GLY A 236 -7.51 30.60 -4.27
N GLY A 237 -7.96 31.08 -3.09
CA GLY A 237 -9.36 31.44 -2.85
C GLY A 237 -10.33 30.28 -2.58
N THR A 238 -10.26 29.66 -1.41
CA THR A 238 -11.29 28.75 -0.89
C THR A 238 -12.28 29.41 0.09
N GLY A 239 -12.10 30.69 0.42
CA GLY A 239 -12.93 31.44 1.36
C GLY A 239 -12.75 31.05 2.83
N THR A 240 -11.72 30.25 3.16
CA THR A 240 -11.37 29.92 4.56
C THR A 240 -10.11 30.65 4.99
N TYR A 241 -9.93 30.82 6.30
CA TYR A 241 -8.89 31.65 6.97
C TYR A 241 -7.44 31.35 6.53
N VAL A 242 -7.20 30.28 5.76
CA VAL A 242 -5.90 29.87 5.20
C VAL A 242 -5.52 30.55 3.88
N ASP A 243 -6.44 31.28 3.22
CA ASP A 243 -6.22 31.80 1.86
C ASP A 243 -5.10 32.85 1.72
N PHE A 244 -4.67 33.53 2.79
CA PHE A 244 -3.58 34.51 2.72
C PHE A 244 -2.18 33.91 2.92
N LEU A 245 -2.09 32.63 3.34
CA LEU A 245 -0.82 31.94 3.64
C LEU A 245 -0.52 30.78 2.67
N THR A 246 -1.43 30.42 1.77
CA THR A 246 -1.36 29.17 0.98
C THR A 246 -1.12 29.35 -0.52
N LEU A 247 -0.26 30.28 -0.91
CA LEU A 247 0.16 30.51 -2.31
C LEU A 247 1.28 29.53 -2.76
N ASP A 248 1.31 28.30 -2.26
CA ASP A 248 2.49 27.45 -2.37
C ASP A 248 2.18 25.97 -2.67
N GLU A 249 3.23 25.19 -2.95
CA GLU A 249 3.19 23.80 -3.36
C GLU A 249 2.55 22.90 -2.27
N LYS A 250 1.62 22.03 -2.65
CA LYS A 250 0.86 21.18 -1.71
C LYS A 250 0.92 19.72 -2.13
N ARG A 251 1.35 18.83 -1.25
CA ARG A 251 1.30 17.37 -1.46
C ARG A 251 0.06 16.80 -0.79
N VAL A 252 -0.46 15.73 -1.37
CA VAL A 252 -1.62 15.01 -0.84
C VAL A 252 -1.22 14.26 0.44
N ILE A 253 -2.13 14.24 1.41
CA ILE A 253 -2.10 13.31 2.55
C ILE A 253 -3.42 12.56 2.68
N ARG A 254 -3.38 11.32 3.18
CA ARG A 254 -4.52 10.40 3.24
C ARG A 254 -4.71 9.79 4.63
N GLY A 255 -5.87 9.19 4.89
CA GLY A 255 -6.11 8.32 6.06
C GLY A 255 -6.71 8.99 7.30
N GLY A 256 -6.54 10.29 7.51
CA GLY A 256 -6.91 10.90 8.79
C GLY A 256 -5.85 10.62 9.86
N SER A 257 -6.04 11.08 11.09
CA SER A 257 -5.09 10.84 12.18
C SER A 257 -5.78 10.71 13.52
N TRP A 258 -5.03 10.32 14.56
CA TRP A 258 -5.52 10.16 15.92
C TRP A 258 -6.15 11.43 16.52
N ILE A 259 -5.83 12.62 16.02
CA ILE A 259 -6.45 13.89 16.42
C ILE A 259 -7.55 14.38 15.46
N ALA A 260 -7.61 13.80 14.26
CA ALA A 260 -8.53 14.25 13.22
C ALA A 260 -9.95 13.73 13.48
N PRO A 261 -10.99 14.46 13.06
CA PRO A 261 -12.37 14.02 13.24
C PRO A 261 -12.70 12.83 12.33
N GLU A 262 -13.76 12.10 12.69
CA GLU A 262 -14.28 10.94 11.96
C GLU A 262 -14.42 11.17 10.45
N ALA A 263 -14.84 12.37 10.05
CA ALA A 263 -15.03 12.70 8.64
C ALA A 263 -13.77 12.54 7.78
N THR A 264 -12.58 12.52 8.39
CA THR A 264 -11.29 12.32 7.70
C THR A 264 -10.90 10.86 7.51
N LEU A 265 -11.64 9.93 8.13
CA LEU A 265 -11.35 8.48 8.09
C LEU A 265 -11.88 7.77 6.86
N ARG A 266 -12.73 8.43 6.06
CA ARG A 266 -13.16 7.86 4.78
C ARG A 266 -11.92 7.65 3.92
N ALA A 267 -11.81 6.48 3.31
CA ALA A 267 -10.69 6.15 2.44
C ALA A 267 -10.60 7.08 1.20
N THR A 268 -11.69 7.80 0.89
CA THR A 268 -11.73 8.81 -0.18
C THR A 268 -11.29 10.20 0.28
N HIS A 269 -11.31 10.51 1.59
CA HIS A 269 -11.09 11.86 2.11
C HIS A 269 -9.68 12.39 1.81
N ARG A 270 -9.62 13.38 0.91
CA ARG A 270 -8.37 13.97 0.44
C ARG A 270 -8.03 15.17 1.31
N PHE A 271 -6.77 15.25 1.69
CA PHE A 271 -6.25 16.43 2.35
C PHE A 271 -4.87 16.75 1.83
N TRP A 272 -4.29 17.84 2.29
CA TRP A 272 -3.02 18.31 1.79
C TRP A 272 -2.22 19.03 2.86
N ASN A 273 -0.91 19.06 2.66
CA ASN A 273 -0.02 19.89 3.46
C ASN A 273 1.18 20.34 2.61
N HIS A 274 1.85 21.39 3.04
CA HIS A 274 3.05 21.89 2.37
C HIS A 274 4.18 20.85 2.51
N PRO A 275 4.97 20.54 1.46
CA PRO A 275 5.93 19.44 1.48
C PRO A 275 7.07 19.61 2.50
N SER A 276 7.43 20.84 2.86
CA SER A 276 8.40 21.11 3.93
C SER A 276 7.79 21.12 5.33
N ASN A 277 6.46 21.17 5.43
CA ASN A 277 5.79 21.15 6.71
C ASN A 277 5.80 19.72 7.24
N ASN A 278 6.42 19.53 8.38
CA ASN A 278 6.53 18.25 9.05
C ASN A 278 5.45 18.06 10.13
N SER A 279 4.49 18.99 10.24
CA SER A 279 3.44 19.00 11.25
C SER A 279 2.05 19.26 10.64
N TYR A 280 1.10 18.39 10.94
CA TYR A 280 -0.34 18.65 10.80
C TYR A 280 -0.98 18.29 12.15
N GLY A 281 -0.58 19.06 13.16
CA GLY A 281 -0.52 18.51 14.51
C GLY A 281 0.46 17.33 14.59
N VAL A 282 0.45 16.63 15.71
CA VAL A 282 1.33 15.50 16.03
C VAL A 282 0.91 14.18 15.34
N GLY A 283 0.31 14.25 14.15
CA GLY A 283 -0.37 13.11 13.51
C GLY A 283 -0.10 12.96 12.02
N LEU A 284 1.13 13.22 11.55
CA LEU A 284 1.54 13.09 10.15
C LEU A 284 2.77 12.19 10.03
N GLY A 285 2.62 11.07 9.31
CA GLY A 285 3.61 10.06 9.01
C GLY A 285 3.48 9.57 7.56
N PHE A 286 3.79 8.29 7.31
CA PHE A 286 3.76 7.71 5.96
C PHE A 286 3.94 6.19 5.98
N ARG A 287 3.67 5.57 4.81
CA ARG A 287 4.07 4.21 4.46
C ARG A 287 4.74 4.19 3.09
N CYS A 288 5.49 3.14 2.77
CA CYS A 288 6.13 3.00 1.46
C CYS A 288 5.42 1.99 0.56
N ALA A 289 5.68 2.10 -0.74
CA ALA A 289 5.25 1.20 -1.79
C ALA A 289 6.39 0.91 -2.77
N LYS A 290 6.23 -0.11 -3.60
CA LYS A 290 7.20 -0.54 -4.61
C LYS A 290 6.44 -1.16 -5.77
N SER A 291 6.88 -0.94 -7.01
CA SER A 291 6.34 -1.69 -8.16
C SER A 291 6.55 -3.19 -7.94
N ALA A 292 5.56 -4.01 -8.28
CA ALA A 292 5.68 -5.45 -8.10
C ALA A 292 6.70 -6.01 -9.11
N PRO A 293 7.59 -6.93 -8.70
CA PRO A 293 8.39 -7.71 -9.62
C PRO A 293 7.50 -8.47 -10.62
N SER A 294 7.88 -8.49 -11.90
CA SER A 294 7.10 -9.17 -12.95
C SER A 294 7.03 -10.69 -12.72
N GLU A 295 7.98 -11.25 -11.96
CA GLU A 295 8.00 -12.64 -11.54
C GLU A 295 6.75 -13.05 -10.74
N ILE A 296 6.18 -12.13 -9.95
CA ILE A 296 4.94 -12.39 -9.19
C ILE A 296 3.80 -12.72 -10.16
N GLU A 297 3.60 -11.85 -11.15
CA GLU A 297 2.52 -12.02 -12.13
C GLU A 297 2.75 -13.27 -12.99
N LEU A 298 3.99 -13.54 -13.39
CA LEU A 298 4.34 -14.74 -14.13
C LEU A 298 3.97 -16.02 -13.36
N GLN A 299 4.26 -16.07 -12.05
CA GLN A 299 3.92 -17.22 -11.22
C GLN A 299 2.41 -17.40 -11.06
N ILE A 300 1.65 -16.31 -10.87
CA ILE A 300 0.18 -16.35 -10.80
C ILE A 300 -0.42 -16.84 -12.13
N ARG A 301 0.04 -16.31 -13.27
CA ARG A 301 -0.41 -16.72 -14.60
C ARG A 301 -0.06 -18.19 -14.88
N GLN A 302 1.15 -18.62 -14.54
CA GLN A 302 1.58 -20.00 -14.68
C GLN A 302 0.70 -20.94 -13.84
N ALA A 303 0.42 -20.58 -12.58
CA ALA A 303 -0.50 -21.32 -11.72
C ALA A 303 -1.89 -21.47 -12.35
N HIS A 304 -2.45 -20.37 -12.89
CA HIS A 304 -3.74 -20.38 -13.56
C HIS A 304 -3.75 -21.26 -14.82
N THR A 305 -2.76 -21.10 -15.71
CA THR A 305 -2.65 -21.92 -16.93
C THR A 305 -2.44 -23.39 -16.62
N THR A 306 -1.56 -23.74 -15.67
CA THR A 306 -1.35 -25.12 -15.24
C THR A 306 -2.64 -25.72 -14.68
N ALA A 307 -3.39 -24.98 -13.85
CA ALA A 307 -4.63 -25.45 -13.30
C ALA A 307 -5.69 -25.76 -14.38
N LEU A 308 -5.83 -24.89 -15.39
CA LEU A 308 -6.72 -25.14 -16.53
C LEU A 308 -6.30 -26.36 -17.36
N MET A 309 -4.99 -26.52 -17.61
CA MET A 309 -4.45 -27.66 -18.36
C MET A 309 -4.71 -28.99 -17.64
N GLU A 310 -4.44 -29.05 -16.34
CA GLU A 310 -4.64 -30.26 -15.54
C GLU A 310 -6.14 -30.56 -15.35
N MET A 311 -6.97 -29.53 -15.19
CA MET A 311 -8.43 -29.71 -15.16
C MET A 311 -8.96 -30.32 -16.48
N GLY A 312 -8.45 -29.86 -17.63
CA GLY A 312 -8.80 -30.42 -18.94
C GLY A 312 -8.32 -31.86 -19.16
N ARG A 313 -7.35 -32.32 -18.37
CA ARG A 313 -6.87 -33.72 -18.32
C ARG A 313 -7.56 -34.54 -17.23
N GLU A 314 -8.54 -33.98 -16.54
CA GLU A 314 -9.21 -34.58 -15.37
C GLU A 314 -8.25 -34.87 -14.19
N HIS A 315 -7.08 -34.22 -14.17
CA HIS A 315 -6.09 -34.29 -13.10
C HIS A 315 -6.41 -33.26 -12.00
N PHE A 316 -7.53 -33.48 -11.30
CA PHE A 316 -8.08 -32.47 -10.37
C PHE A 316 -7.26 -32.24 -9.10
N VAL A 317 -6.32 -33.13 -8.74
CA VAL A 317 -5.43 -32.91 -7.58
C VAL A 317 -4.35 -31.90 -7.96
N GLU A 318 -3.69 -32.14 -9.09
CA GLU A 318 -2.66 -31.29 -9.67
C GLU A 318 -3.20 -29.90 -10.02
N ALA A 319 -4.44 -29.84 -10.53
CA ALA A 319 -5.14 -28.58 -10.75
C ALA A 319 -5.36 -27.79 -9.45
N GLN A 320 -5.75 -28.46 -8.35
CA GLN A 320 -5.89 -27.81 -7.05
C GLN A 320 -4.56 -27.33 -6.49
N GLU A 321 -3.49 -28.12 -6.62
CA GLU A 321 -2.15 -27.71 -6.19
C GLU A 321 -1.65 -26.50 -6.98
N ALA A 322 -1.91 -26.44 -8.28
CA ALA A 322 -1.59 -25.29 -9.11
C ALA A 322 -2.32 -24.04 -8.64
N VAL A 323 -3.63 -24.13 -8.39
CA VAL A 323 -4.41 -23.02 -7.81
C VAL A 323 -3.87 -22.60 -6.44
N ALA A 324 -3.55 -23.57 -5.57
CA ALA A 324 -3.00 -23.28 -4.24
C ALA A 324 -1.67 -22.54 -4.29
N ARG A 325 -0.79 -22.87 -5.25
CA ARG A 325 0.45 -22.11 -5.49
C ARG A 325 0.17 -20.65 -5.84
N GLY A 326 -0.74 -20.38 -6.78
CA GLY A 326 -1.11 -19.01 -7.14
C GLY A 326 -1.77 -18.24 -5.99
N LEU A 327 -2.67 -18.89 -5.24
CA LEU A 327 -3.33 -18.29 -4.08
C LEU A 327 -2.41 -18.10 -2.87
N SER A 328 -1.26 -18.77 -2.81
CA SER A 328 -0.25 -18.48 -1.79
C SER A 328 0.42 -17.12 -1.99
N ILE A 329 0.41 -16.62 -3.23
CA ILE A 329 0.97 -15.32 -3.64
C ILE A 329 -0.10 -14.22 -3.49
N ASP A 330 -1.26 -14.43 -4.09
CA ASP A 330 -2.43 -13.55 -3.96
C ASP A 330 -3.64 -14.36 -3.48
N PRO A 331 -3.86 -14.43 -2.15
CA PRO A 331 -4.98 -15.18 -1.58
C PRO A 331 -6.35 -14.70 -2.04
N LYS A 332 -6.46 -13.48 -2.59
CA LYS A 332 -7.73 -12.88 -3.00
C LYS A 332 -7.86 -12.77 -4.52
N HIS A 333 -6.99 -13.44 -5.29
CA HIS A 333 -7.02 -13.43 -6.75
C HIS A 333 -8.31 -14.03 -7.30
N ALA A 334 -9.14 -13.20 -7.92
CA ALA A 334 -10.51 -13.56 -8.32
C ALA A 334 -10.58 -14.79 -9.24
N GLU A 335 -9.76 -14.84 -10.29
CA GLU A 335 -9.79 -15.93 -11.28
C GLU A 335 -9.34 -17.27 -10.67
N LEU A 336 -8.38 -17.25 -9.76
CA LEU A 336 -7.89 -18.46 -9.09
C LEU A 336 -8.90 -18.95 -8.05
N GLN A 337 -9.61 -18.03 -7.39
CA GLN A 337 -10.72 -18.35 -6.51
C GLN A 337 -11.88 -19.00 -7.27
N GLU A 338 -12.24 -18.48 -8.45
CA GLU A 338 -13.25 -19.07 -9.32
C GLU A 338 -12.83 -20.46 -9.80
N LEU A 339 -11.59 -20.60 -10.28
CA LEU A 339 -11.06 -21.89 -10.74
C LEU A 339 -11.03 -22.93 -9.61
N ARG A 340 -10.69 -22.51 -8.38
CA ARG A 340 -10.80 -23.38 -7.18
C ARG A 340 -12.19 -23.97 -7.04
N LEU A 341 -13.22 -23.12 -7.12
CA LEU A 341 -14.63 -23.52 -6.99
C LEU A 341 -15.08 -24.42 -8.15
N MET A 342 -14.60 -24.16 -9.37
CA MET A 342 -14.87 -25.02 -10.53
C MET A 342 -14.30 -26.43 -10.32
N ILE A 343 -13.05 -26.53 -9.87
CA ILE A 343 -12.41 -27.83 -9.59
C ILE A 343 -13.13 -28.57 -8.47
N GLU A 344 -13.52 -27.88 -7.40
CA GLU A 344 -14.31 -28.47 -6.30
C GLU A 344 -15.67 -28.99 -6.76
N ARG A 345 -16.33 -28.30 -7.71
CA ARG A 345 -17.59 -28.76 -8.31
C ARG A 345 -17.37 -29.95 -9.23
N ALA A 346 -16.34 -29.94 -10.06
CA ALA A 346 -16.01 -31.04 -10.97
C ALA A 346 -15.60 -32.33 -10.24
N LYS A 347 -15.04 -32.21 -9.02
CA LYS A 347 -14.78 -33.36 -8.14
C LYS A 347 -16.03 -34.01 -7.55
N LYS A 348 -17.19 -33.34 -7.56
CA LYS A 348 -18.44 -33.91 -7.07
C LYS A 348 -19.09 -34.72 -8.20
N PRO A 349 -19.31 -36.02 -8.01
CA PRO A 349 -19.78 -36.94 -9.05
C PRO A 349 -21.20 -36.64 -9.53
#